data_AF-A0A1H1AS69-F1
#
_entry.id   AF-A0A1H1AS69-F1
#
_cell.length_a   1.000
_cell.length_b   1.000
_cell.length_c   1.000
_cell.angle_alpha   90.00
_cell.angle_beta   90.00
_cell.angle_gamma   90.00
#
_symmetry.space_group_name_H-M   'P 1'
#
loop_
_entity.id
_entity.type
_entity.pdbx_description
1 polymer ?
#
loop_
_entity_poly.entity_id
_entity_poly.type
_entity_poly.pdbx_seq_one_letter_code
_entity_poly.pdbx_strand_id
1 'polypeptide(L)'
;MTTEVINAIDKFITISNKYHIDGIASQINVLNELKTKLLKKSAFSEREKISLYQALFPSRGGLSDINYWNDNFEKRKEVNTQLFEQKTIIANYLLGKR
;
A
#
# COMPACT_ATOMS: atom_id res chain seq x y z
N MET A 1 13.51 0.65 8.89
CA MET A 1 12.11 1.12 8.83
C MET A 1 11.82 1.97 7.59
N THR A 2 12.36 3.18 7.38
CA THR A 2 12.02 3.99 6.18
C THR A 2 12.33 3.30 4.84
N THR A 3 13.53 2.70 4.70
CA THR A 3 13.92 1.96 3.49
C THR A 3 13.02 0.76 3.21
N GLU A 4 12.60 0.06 4.26
CA GLU A 4 11.72 -1.10 4.16
C GLU A 4 10.32 -0.69 3.67
N VAL A 5 9.79 0.43 4.16
CA VAL A 5 8.50 0.99 3.71
C VAL A 5 8.58 1.43 2.25
N ILE A 6 9.67 2.08 1.83
CA ILE A 6 9.88 2.45 0.43
C ILE A 6 9.90 1.20 -0.46
N ASN A 7 10.63 0.15 -0.04
CA ASN A 7 10.67 -1.11 -0.77
C ASN A 7 9.30 -1.78 -0.84
N ALA A 8 8.50 -1.73 0.24
CA ALA A 8 7.14 -2.25 0.25
C ALA A 8 6.23 -1.49 -0.72
N ILE A 9 6.35 -0.16 -0.78
CA ILE A 9 5.63 0.67 -1.76
C ILE A 9 6.00 0.26 -3.18
N ASP A 10 7.29 0.15 -3.48
CA ASP A 10 7.77 -0.19 -4.82
C ASP A 10 7.33 -1.59 -5.25
N LYS A 11 7.40 -2.57 -4.36
CA LYS A 11 6.88 -3.92 -4.59
C LYS A 11 5.38 -3.90 -4.82
N PHE A 12 4.61 -3.18 -3.99
CA PHE A 12 3.16 -3.08 -4.13
C PHE A 12 2.77 -2.54 -5.51
N ILE A 13 3.39 -1.43 -5.94
CA ILE A 13 3.13 -0.82 -7.25
C ILE A 13 3.55 -1.75 -8.39
N THR A 14 4.72 -2.40 -8.26
CA THR A 14 5.22 -3.34 -9.28
C THR A 14 4.26 -4.53 -9.46
N ILE A 15 3.79 -5.14 -8.38
CA ILE A 15 2.82 -6.25 -8.42
C ILE A 15 1.51 -5.76 -9.03
N SER A 16 0.99 -4.61 -8.56
CA SER A 16 -0.25 -4.04 -9.07
C SER A 16 -0.21 -3.81 -10.59
N ASN A 17 0.90 -3.25 -11.10
CA ASN A 17 1.10 -3.02 -12.52
C ASN A 17 1.26 -4.32 -13.30
N LYS A 18 2.08 -5.27 -12.80
CA LYS A 18 2.32 -6.57 -13.44
C LYS A 18 1.03 -7.36 -13.65
N TYR A 19 0.10 -7.27 -12.72
CA TYR A 19 -1.14 -8.03 -12.73
C TYR A 19 -2.35 -7.22 -13.21
N HIS A 20 -2.17 -5.97 -13.62
CA HIS A 20 -3.25 -5.07 -14.05
C HIS A 20 -4.37 -4.97 -13.01
N ILE A 21 -4.00 -4.72 -11.75
CA ILE A 21 -4.98 -4.54 -10.66
C ILE A 21 -5.59 -3.14 -10.79
N ASP A 22 -6.82 -3.08 -11.27
CA ASP A 22 -7.56 -1.84 -11.48
C ASP A 22 -8.26 -1.34 -10.21
N GLY A 23 -8.81 -0.12 -10.26
CA GLY A 23 -9.61 0.46 -9.16
C GLY A 23 -8.80 1.02 -7.99
N ILE A 24 -7.47 1.07 -8.10
CA ILE A 24 -6.56 1.53 -7.04
C ILE A 24 -5.69 2.73 -7.42
N ALA A 25 -6.02 3.43 -8.50
CA ALA A 25 -5.22 4.55 -9.02
C ALA A 25 -5.00 5.66 -7.96
N SER A 26 -6.06 6.00 -7.21
CA SER A 26 -5.96 6.98 -6.12
C SER A 26 -4.99 6.53 -5.02
N GLN A 27 -5.00 5.25 -4.66
CA GLN A 27 -4.09 4.70 -3.66
C GLN A 27 -2.65 4.67 -4.16
N ILE A 28 -2.42 4.33 -5.44
CA ILE A 28 -1.09 4.41 -6.06
C ILE A 28 -0.53 5.83 -5.98
N ASN A 29 -1.35 6.86 -6.23
CA ASN A 29 -0.93 8.26 -6.08
C ASN A 29 -0.51 8.59 -4.63
N VAL A 30 -1.32 8.19 -3.64
CA VAL A 30 -1.00 8.38 -2.22
C VAL A 30 0.29 7.64 -1.83
N LEU A 31 0.51 6.43 -2.34
CA LEU A 31 1.74 5.67 -2.11
C LEU A 31 2.97 6.37 -2.71
N ASN A 32 2.84 6.95 -3.90
CA ASN A 32 3.91 7.73 -4.53
C ASN A 32 4.24 8.99 -3.74
N GLU A 33 3.24 9.73 -3.26
CA GLU A 33 3.44 10.89 -2.39
C GLU A 33 4.16 10.52 -1.08
N LEU A 34 3.72 9.43 -0.44
CA LEU A 34 4.37 8.87 0.74
C LEU A 34 5.84 8.55 0.45
N LYS A 35 6.12 7.81 -0.63
CA LYS A 35 7.48 7.48 -1.06
C LYS A 35 8.34 8.74 -1.28
N THR A 36 7.82 9.73 -2.00
CA THR A 36 8.55 10.98 -2.26
C THR A 36 8.92 11.71 -0.97
N LYS A 37 8.00 11.82 -0.01
CA LYS A 37 8.27 12.43 1.29
C LYS A 37 9.29 11.63 2.13
N LEU A 38 9.20 10.30 2.12
CA LEU A 38 10.17 9.42 2.79
C LEU A 38 11.58 9.57 2.21
N LEU A 39 11.71 9.65 0.88
CA LEU A 39 12.99 9.88 0.19
C LEU A 39 13.59 11.25 0.54
N LYS A 40 12.75 12.27 0.72
CA LYS A 40 13.16 13.60 1.19
C LYS A 40 13.52 13.64 2.69
N LYS A 41 13.45 12.50 3.39
CA LYS A 41 13.64 12.38 4.84
C LYS A 41 12.75 13.34 5.64
N SER A 42 11.58 13.68 5.10
CA SER A 42 10.61 14.52 5.78
C SER A 42 9.98 13.74 6.93
N ALA A 43 9.95 14.35 8.12
CA ALA A 43 9.20 13.79 9.24
C ALA A 43 7.70 13.92 8.97
N PHE A 44 6.95 12.86 9.27
CA PHE A 44 5.50 12.88 9.29
C PHE A 44 5.00 13.05 10.71
N SER A 45 4.08 13.97 10.92
CA SER A 45 3.30 14.02 12.15
C SER A 45 2.41 12.79 12.29
N GLU A 46 2.03 12.43 13.52
CA GLU A 46 1.09 11.33 13.76
C GLU A 46 -0.25 11.53 13.03
N ARG A 47 -0.74 12.78 13.01
CA ARG A 47 -1.96 13.14 12.27
C ARG A 47 -1.84 12.86 10.78
N GLU A 48 -0.74 13.27 10.14
CA GLU A 48 -0.51 12.98 8.73
C GLU A 48 -0.45 11.48 8.45
N LYS A 49 0.21 10.71 9.32
CA LYS A 49 0.27 9.26 9.16
C LYS A 49 -1.11 8.61 9.24
N ILE A 50 -1.95 9.04 10.17
CA ILE A 50 -3.34 8.58 10.30
C ILE A 50 -4.15 8.95 9.06
N SER A 51 -4.02 10.17 8.55
CA SER A 51 -4.72 10.60 7.33
C SER A 51 -4.30 9.75 6.11
N LEU A 52 -3.00 9.48 5.96
CA LEU A 52 -2.48 8.60 4.90
C LEU A 52 -3.00 7.17 5.06
N TYR A 53 -3.05 6.66 6.30
CA TYR A 53 -3.61 5.34 6.57
C TYR A 53 -5.07 5.25 6.13
N GLN A 54 -5.90 6.24 6.48
CA GLN A 54 -7.31 6.27 6.10
C GLN A 54 -7.51 6.38 4.59
N ALA A 55 -6.66 7.12 3.88
CA ALA A 55 -6.70 7.24 2.42
C ALA A 55 -6.34 5.92 1.71
N LEU A 56 -5.39 5.17 2.26
CA LEU A 56 -4.94 3.89 1.71
C LEU A 56 -5.87 2.73 2.09
N PHE A 57 -6.35 2.71 3.33
CA PHE A 57 -7.13 1.63 3.94
C PHE A 57 -8.49 2.13 4.43
N PRO A 58 -9.37 2.64 3.54
CA PRO A 58 -10.72 3.00 3.92
C PRO A 58 -11.50 1.76 4.39
N SER A 59 -12.60 1.98 5.12
CA SER A 59 -13.47 0.90 5.61
C SER A 59 -14.15 0.11 4.50
N ARG A 60 -14.26 0.70 3.30
CA ARG A 60 -14.71 0.07 2.05
C ARG A 60 -13.89 0.64 0.89
N GLY A 61 -13.50 -0.21 -0.05
CA GLY A 61 -12.67 0.15 -1.19
C GLY A 61 -11.17 0.28 -0.87
N GLY A 62 -10.45 0.96 -1.74
CA GLY A 62 -9.00 1.17 -1.62
C GLY A 62 -8.21 -0.13 -1.49
N LEU A 63 -7.11 -0.12 -0.73
CA LEU A 63 -6.25 -1.30 -0.56
C LEU A 63 -6.90 -2.41 0.29
N SER A 64 -7.99 -2.08 1.01
CA SER A 64 -8.75 -3.01 1.83
C SER A 64 -9.51 -4.03 0.99
N ASP A 65 -10.05 -3.61 -0.16
CA ASP A 65 -11.00 -4.41 -0.96
C ASP A 65 -10.44 -4.92 -2.30
N ILE A 66 -9.13 -4.90 -2.51
CA ILE A 66 -8.53 -5.40 -3.77
C ILE A 66 -8.66 -6.92 -3.95
N ASN A 67 -9.19 -7.66 -2.97
CA ASN A 67 -9.07 -9.12 -2.92
C ASN A 67 -9.77 -9.89 -4.05
N TYR A 68 -10.63 -9.26 -4.85
CA TYR A 68 -11.44 -9.88 -5.91
C TYR A 68 -11.10 -9.40 -7.33
N TRP A 69 -9.87 -8.95 -7.55
CA TRP A 69 -9.41 -8.37 -8.84
C TRP A 69 -9.26 -9.36 -10.01
N ASN A 70 -9.36 -10.67 -9.78
CA ASN A 70 -9.18 -11.69 -10.83
C ASN A 70 -10.11 -12.89 -10.62
N ASP A 71 -10.61 -13.50 -11.68
CA ASP A 71 -11.49 -14.67 -11.59
C ASP A 71 -10.73 -15.95 -11.19
N ASN A 72 -9.45 -16.08 -11.55
CA ASN A 72 -8.65 -17.25 -11.20
C ASN A 72 -8.29 -17.23 -9.70
N PHE A 73 -8.87 -18.16 -8.94
CA PHE A 73 -8.69 -18.27 -7.50
C PHE A 73 -7.23 -18.44 -7.07
N GLU A 74 -6.49 -19.37 -7.69
CA GLU A 74 -5.11 -19.66 -7.30
C GLU A 74 -4.20 -18.46 -7.59
N LYS A 75 -4.34 -17.85 -8.77
CA LYS A 75 -3.60 -16.63 -9.14
C LYS A 75 -3.90 -15.50 -8.17
N ARG A 76 -5.16 -15.31 -7.82
CA ARG A 76 -5.61 -14.27 -6.88
C ARG A 76 -5.06 -14.51 -5.48
N LYS A 77 -5.11 -15.75 -4.99
CA LYS A 77 -4.58 -16.13 -3.68
C LYS A 77 -3.07 -15.85 -3.57
N GLU A 78 -2.31 -16.25 -4.58
CA GLU A 78 -0.87 -16.02 -4.63
C GLU A 78 -0.54 -14.52 -4.59
N VAL A 79 -1.15 -13.74 -5.49
CA VAL A 79 -0.89 -12.30 -5.60
C VAL A 79 -1.38 -11.55 -4.37
N ASN A 80 -2.56 -11.89 -3.83
CA ASN A 80 -3.07 -11.26 -2.61
C ASN A 80 -2.16 -11.51 -1.41
N THR A 81 -1.50 -12.67 -1.34
CA THR A 81 -0.51 -12.97 -0.28
C THR A 81 0.69 -12.03 -0.39
N GLN A 82 1.22 -11.84 -1.60
CA GLN A 82 2.34 -10.92 -1.83
C GLN A 82 1.96 -9.47 -1.51
N LEU A 83 0.77 -9.03 -1.92
CA LEU A 83 0.25 -7.69 -1.63
C LEU A 83 -0.02 -7.50 -0.13
N PHE A 84 -0.50 -8.53 0.57
CA PHE A 84 -0.80 -8.48 2.00
C PHE A 84 0.43 -8.16 2.83
N GLU A 85 1.58 -8.78 2.51
CA GLU A 85 2.85 -8.47 3.16
C GLU A 85 3.22 -6.99 3.00
N GLN A 86 3.16 -6.46 1.77
CA GLN A 86 3.50 -5.06 1.51
C GLN A 86 2.54 -4.10 2.20
N LYS A 87 1.22 -4.40 2.16
CA LYS A 87 0.19 -3.63 2.87
C LYS A 87 0.46 -3.59 4.36
N THR A 88 0.88 -4.70 4.95
CA THR A 88 1.16 -4.81 6.39
C THR A 88 2.33 -3.92 6.80
N ILE A 89 3.42 -3.94 6.03
CA ILE A 89 4.60 -3.08 6.27
C ILE A 89 4.20 -1.60 6.23
N ILE A 90 3.44 -1.19 5.19
CA ILE A 90 2.98 0.19 5.02
C ILE A 90 2.03 0.59 6.15
N ALA A 91 1.06 -0.26 6.49
CA ALA A 91 0.10 -0.02 7.55
C ALA A 91 0.79 0.12 8.91
N ASN A 92 1.72 -0.77 9.24
CA ASN A 92 2.44 -0.72 10.52
C ASN A 92 3.25 0.56 10.66
N TYR A 93 3.93 1.00 9.60
CA TYR A 93 4.66 2.27 9.61
C TYR A 93 3.75 3.48 9.90
N LEU A 94 2.58 3.53 9.25
CA LEU A 94 1.63 4.62 9.41
C LEU A 94 0.95 4.58 10.79
N LEU A 95 0.68 3.40 11.34
CA LEU A 95 0.11 3.23 12.67
C LEU A 95 1.14 3.31 13.80
N GLY A 96 2.42 3.47 13.49
CA GLY A 96 3.50 3.48 14.49
C GLY A 96 3.71 2.13 15.19
N LYS A 97 3.24 1.03 14.59
CA LYS A 97 3.46 -0.33 15.09
C LYS A 97 4.86 -0.81 14.67
N ARG A 98 5.60 -1.37 15.63
CA ARG A 98 6.92 -1.97 15.40
C ARG A 98 6.79 -3.41 14.94
#